data_AF-A0AAF0F2K6-F1
#
_entry.id   AF-A0AAF0F2K6-F1
#
_cell.length_a   1.000
_cell.length_b   1.000
_cell.length_c   1.000
_cell.angle_alpha   90.00
_cell.angle_beta   90.00
_cell.angle_gamma   90.00
#
_symmetry.space_group_name_H-M   'P 1'
#
loop_
_entity.id
_entity.type
_entity.pdbx_description
1 polymer ?
#
loop_
_entity_poly.entity_id
_entity_poly.type
_entity_poly.pdbx_seq_one_letter_code
_entity_poly.pdbx_strand_id
1 'polypeptide(L)'
;MKFVFVALLAFCGISMAHQLGCSPEGKPGHLFGADVDGKDMEVYQFSDERKVNGHQGLVRAKNTSQTFQFYRCAAPFGKYKSGGQIRSVQNKTLCVTPGAVNIYHTNFTSTQYPEDADPRISLQPCATSHSLELRKQWFSNSATPKKCIEQMTLQGWKTDAPSDTIVMSENGVVLGTHVMNSTIQELFLGPSDGFNNTCA
;
A
#
# COMPACT_ATOMS: atom_id res chain seq x y z
N MET A 1 41.56 -32.60 43.86
CA MET A 1 40.18 -32.79 43.36
C MET A 1 40.04 -32.02 42.05
N LYS A 2 39.72 -32.70 40.96
CA LYS A 2 39.58 -32.10 39.61
C LYS A 2 38.15 -31.59 39.44
N PHE A 3 37.96 -30.29 39.26
CA PHE A 3 36.68 -29.71 38.89
C PHE A 3 36.59 -29.62 37.36
N VAL A 4 35.73 -30.45 36.77
CA VAL A 4 35.36 -30.39 35.37
C VAL A 4 34.20 -29.41 35.25
N PHE A 5 34.43 -28.25 34.61
CA PHE A 5 33.36 -27.34 34.22
C PHE A 5 32.75 -27.84 32.91
N VAL A 6 31.50 -28.29 32.97
CA VAL A 6 30.69 -28.62 31.80
C VAL A 6 30.08 -27.32 31.28
N ALA A 7 30.52 -26.87 30.11
CA ALA A 7 29.93 -25.72 29.42
C ALA A 7 28.60 -26.15 28.75
N LEU A 8 27.48 -25.64 29.25
CA LEU A 8 26.18 -25.71 28.58
C LEU A 8 26.18 -24.74 27.38
N LEU A 9 26.25 -25.29 26.16
CA LEU A 9 25.96 -24.55 24.94
C LEU A 9 24.44 -24.39 24.81
N ALA A 10 23.93 -23.23 25.22
CA ALA A 10 22.59 -22.81 24.88
C ALA A 10 22.54 -22.47 23.38
N PHE A 11 22.04 -23.41 22.58
CA PHE A 11 21.60 -23.12 21.21
C PHE A 11 20.35 -22.24 21.28
N CYS A 12 20.54 -20.92 21.30
CA CYS A 12 19.48 -20.00 20.89
C CYS A 12 19.20 -20.26 19.41
N GLY A 13 18.18 -21.07 19.14
CA GLY A 13 17.63 -21.22 17.80
C GLY A 13 17.14 -19.87 17.31
N ILE A 14 17.90 -19.23 16.44
CA ILE A 14 17.45 -18.07 15.68
C ILE A 14 16.40 -18.62 14.72
N SER A 15 15.13 -18.51 15.10
CA SER A 15 14.03 -18.66 14.15
C SER A 15 14.24 -17.60 13.08
N MET A 16 14.82 -17.99 11.95
CA MET A 16 14.91 -17.13 10.78
C MET A 16 13.49 -16.92 10.30
N ALA A 17 12.84 -15.87 10.82
CA ALA A 17 11.62 -15.35 10.25
C ALA A 17 11.93 -15.09 8.78
N HIS A 18 11.28 -15.84 7.88
CA HIS A 18 11.39 -15.64 6.45
C HIS A 18 11.02 -14.18 6.17
N GLN A 19 12.03 -13.35 5.93
CA GLN A 19 11.84 -11.95 5.65
C GLN A 19 11.20 -11.85 4.27
N LEU A 20 10.08 -11.13 4.15
CA LEU A 20 9.38 -10.95 2.88
C LEU A 20 10.35 -10.46 1.78
N GLY A 21 10.62 -11.31 0.80
CA GLY A 21 11.56 -11.02 -0.29
C GLY A 21 10.94 -10.03 -1.27
N CYS A 22 11.36 -8.77 -1.21
CA CYS A 22 10.83 -7.71 -2.06
C CYS A 22 11.94 -7.03 -2.86
N SER A 23 11.65 -6.71 -4.12
CA SER A 23 12.55 -5.99 -5.03
C SER A 23 11.84 -4.76 -5.60
N PRO A 24 12.54 -3.61 -5.73
CA PRO A 24 11.95 -2.43 -6.34
C PRO A 24 11.57 -2.72 -7.80
N GLU A 25 10.41 -2.22 -8.22
CA GLU A 25 9.88 -2.34 -9.58
C GLU A 25 9.40 -0.94 -10.02
N GLY A 26 9.63 -0.60 -11.29
CA GLY A 26 9.32 0.73 -11.81
C GLY A 26 10.23 1.85 -11.28
N LYS A 27 9.99 3.07 -11.76
CA LYS A 27 10.69 4.28 -11.29
C LYS A 27 9.97 4.85 -10.05
N PRO A 28 10.70 5.45 -9.10
CA PRO A 28 10.07 6.26 -8.07
C PRO A 28 9.16 7.35 -8.63
N GLY A 29 8.05 7.63 -7.95
CA GLY A 29 7.06 8.62 -8.36
C GLY A 29 6.23 9.16 -7.21
N HIS A 30 5.29 10.04 -7.52
CA HIS A 30 4.32 10.61 -6.60
C HIS A 30 3.04 9.78 -6.60
N LEU A 31 2.36 9.77 -5.47
CA LEU A 31 1.00 9.26 -5.38
C LEU A 31 0.04 10.36 -5.81
N PHE A 32 -0.86 10.02 -6.73
CA PHE A 32 -1.90 10.94 -7.18
C PHE A 32 -3.18 10.18 -7.51
N GLY A 33 -4.30 10.90 -7.42
CA GLY A 33 -5.60 10.45 -7.87
C GLY A 33 -5.88 11.07 -9.23
N ALA A 34 -6.43 10.29 -10.14
CA ALA A 34 -6.91 10.81 -11.41
C ALA A 34 -8.20 10.13 -11.85
N ASP A 35 -9.05 10.84 -12.57
CA ASP A 35 -10.16 10.21 -13.28
C ASP A 35 -9.65 9.33 -14.44
N VAL A 36 -10.52 8.47 -14.97
CA VAL A 36 -10.18 7.52 -16.04
C VAL A 36 -9.63 8.23 -17.30
N ASP A 37 -10.08 9.46 -17.55
CA ASP A 37 -9.63 10.29 -18.67
C ASP A 37 -8.32 11.07 -18.37
N GLY A 38 -7.85 11.06 -17.11
CA GLY A 38 -6.66 11.79 -16.66
C GLY A 38 -6.77 13.31 -16.71
N LYS A 39 -8.00 13.87 -16.75
CA LYS A 39 -8.28 15.31 -16.83
C LYS A 39 -8.24 15.96 -15.46
N ASP A 40 -8.82 15.30 -14.46
CA ASP A 40 -8.86 15.79 -13.09
C ASP A 40 -7.85 15.02 -12.26
N MET A 41 -6.84 15.72 -11.75
CA MET A 41 -5.72 15.12 -11.03
C MET A 41 -5.48 15.80 -9.69
N GLU A 42 -5.20 14.99 -8.68
CA GLU A 42 -4.86 15.44 -7.34
C GLU A 42 -3.59 14.74 -6.84
N VAL A 43 -2.58 15.50 -6.46
CA VAL A 43 -1.37 14.95 -5.85
C VAL A 43 -1.58 14.78 -4.34
N TYR A 44 -1.03 13.70 -3.77
CA TYR A 44 -1.15 13.39 -2.36
C TYR A 44 0.19 13.41 -1.63
N GLN A 45 0.13 13.68 -0.33
CA GLN A 45 1.27 13.58 0.58
C GLN A 45 0.85 13.02 1.94
N PHE A 46 1.78 12.43 2.67
CA PHE A 46 1.57 12.06 4.06
C PHE A 46 1.91 13.23 4.99
N SER A 47 1.01 13.54 5.92
CA SER A 47 1.14 14.67 6.84
C SER A 47 1.02 14.24 8.30
N ASP A 48 1.84 14.83 9.16
CA ASP A 48 1.76 14.68 10.62
C ASP A 48 0.56 15.43 11.24
N GLU A 49 -0.06 16.35 10.52
CA GLU A 49 -1.22 17.13 11.00
C GLU A 49 -2.53 16.33 10.95
N ARG A 50 -2.59 15.30 10.10
CA ARG A 50 -3.78 14.47 9.87
C ARG A 50 -3.45 13.02 10.15
N LYS A 51 -3.25 12.68 11.42
CA LYS A 51 -2.86 11.33 11.82
C LYS A 51 -4.02 10.33 11.74
N VAL A 52 -3.65 9.09 11.45
CA VAL A 52 -4.51 7.90 11.52
C VAL A 52 -3.80 6.92 12.44
N ASN A 53 -4.40 6.60 13.59
CA ASN A 53 -3.83 5.68 14.59
C ASN A 53 -2.37 6.01 14.98
N GLY A 54 -2.03 7.30 15.09
CA GLY A 54 -0.69 7.77 15.45
C GLY A 54 0.31 7.88 14.27
N HIS A 55 -0.07 7.44 13.07
CA HIS A 55 0.75 7.52 11.85
C HIS A 55 0.34 8.70 10.97
N GLN A 56 1.25 9.18 10.12
CA GLN A 56 0.95 10.21 9.13
C GLN A 56 -0.16 9.74 8.19
N GLY A 57 -1.22 10.53 8.02
CA GLY A 57 -2.32 10.22 7.10
C GLY A 57 -2.11 10.86 5.73
N LEU A 58 -2.66 10.22 4.70
CA LEU A 58 -2.62 10.71 3.33
C LEU A 58 -3.63 11.85 3.15
N VAL A 59 -3.16 12.97 2.61
CA VAL A 59 -3.95 14.17 2.36
C VAL A 59 -3.69 14.73 0.97
N ARG A 60 -4.66 15.49 0.44
CA ARG A 60 -4.48 16.32 -0.75
C ARG A 60 -3.37 17.35 -0.53
N ALA A 61 -2.56 17.55 -1.56
CA ALA A 61 -1.48 18.53 -1.58
C ALA A 61 -1.50 19.33 -2.88
N LYS A 62 -1.05 20.60 -2.83
CA LYS A 62 -0.81 21.38 -4.05
C LYS A 62 0.43 20.91 -4.81
N ASN A 63 1.45 20.50 -4.05
CA ASN A 63 2.68 19.89 -4.53
C ASN A 63 3.29 19.07 -3.38
N THR A 64 4.21 18.17 -3.72
CA THR A 64 4.97 17.43 -2.71
C THR A 64 6.30 16.97 -3.27
N SER A 65 7.30 16.86 -2.40
CA SER A 65 8.58 16.20 -2.70
C SER A 65 8.59 14.72 -2.27
N GLN A 66 7.53 14.25 -1.60
CA GLN A 66 7.42 12.86 -1.18
C GLN A 66 7.26 11.95 -2.39
N THR A 67 8.08 10.91 -2.42
CA THR A 67 8.10 9.94 -3.52
C THR A 67 8.07 8.52 -2.97
N PHE A 68 7.47 7.66 -3.76
CA PHE A 68 7.19 6.28 -3.44
C PHE A 68 7.67 5.40 -4.59
N GLN A 69 7.92 4.15 -4.29
CA GLN A 69 8.27 3.16 -5.29
C GLN A 69 7.52 1.86 -4.97
N PHE A 70 7.03 1.20 -6.00
CA PHE A 70 6.45 -0.12 -5.87
C PHE A 70 7.57 -1.16 -5.67
N TYR A 71 7.36 -2.08 -4.73
CA TYR A 71 8.27 -3.18 -4.45
C TYR A 71 7.49 -4.48 -4.67
N ARG A 72 7.81 -5.20 -5.74
CA ARG A 72 7.28 -6.55 -5.97
C ARG A 72 7.77 -7.48 -4.90
N CYS A 73 6.87 -8.22 -4.27
CA CYS A 73 7.22 -9.13 -3.18
C CYS A 73 6.84 -10.57 -3.52
N ALA A 74 7.66 -11.52 -3.08
CA ALA A 74 7.29 -12.92 -3.06
C ALA A 74 6.15 -13.11 -2.05
N ALA A 75 4.99 -13.60 -2.51
CA ALA A 75 3.87 -13.88 -1.64
C ALA A 75 4.29 -14.89 -0.56
N PRO A 76 4.00 -14.63 0.73
CA PRO A 76 4.41 -15.53 1.81
C PRO A 76 3.74 -16.90 1.73
N PHE A 77 2.56 -16.99 1.11
CA PHE A 77 1.88 -18.24 0.75
C PHE A 77 0.71 -17.98 -0.23
N GLY A 78 0.11 -19.05 -0.75
CA GLY A 78 -0.83 -19.04 -1.88
C GLY A 78 -2.16 -18.30 -1.71
N LYS A 79 -2.43 -17.62 -0.58
CA LYS A 79 -3.64 -16.78 -0.42
C LYS A 79 -3.48 -15.40 -1.03
N TYR A 80 -2.28 -14.87 -1.20
CA TYR A 80 -2.07 -13.56 -1.81
C TYR A 80 -2.14 -13.63 -3.34
N LYS A 81 -2.63 -12.57 -3.97
CA LYS A 81 -2.45 -12.34 -5.42
C LYS A 81 -0.99 -11.92 -5.68
N SER A 82 -0.54 -11.94 -6.94
CA SER A 82 0.75 -11.31 -7.27
C SER A 82 0.69 -9.82 -6.92
N GLY A 83 1.72 -9.32 -6.26
CA GLY A 83 1.68 -7.97 -5.72
C GLY A 83 2.91 -7.64 -4.89
N GLY A 84 2.77 -6.63 -4.05
CA GLY A 84 3.87 -6.08 -3.29
C GLY A 84 3.46 -4.89 -2.46
N GLN A 85 4.44 -4.07 -2.09
CA GLN A 85 4.26 -2.92 -1.21
C GLN A 85 4.64 -1.63 -1.91
N ILE A 86 3.92 -0.55 -1.62
CA ILE A 86 4.33 0.80 -2.02
C ILE A 86 5.11 1.41 -0.86
N ARG A 87 6.40 1.68 -1.06
CA ARG A 87 7.32 2.13 -0.01
C ARG A 87 7.76 3.58 -0.23
N SER A 88 7.96 4.31 0.86
CA SER A 88 8.60 5.63 0.79
C SER A 88 10.04 5.48 0.31
N VAL A 89 10.46 6.39 -0.59
CA VAL A 89 11.85 6.47 -1.06
C VAL A 89 12.74 7.05 0.03
N GLN A 90 12.25 8.06 0.76
CA GLN A 90 12.96 8.72 1.85
C GLN A 90 13.18 7.76 3.03
N ASN A 91 12.19 6.90 3.33
CA ASN A 91 12.32 5.86 4.33
C ASN A 91 11.70 4.53 3.87
N LYS A 92 12.55 3.61 3.41
CA LYS A 92 12.14 2.31 2.87
C LYS A 92 11.52 1.36 3.89
N THR A 93 11.55 1.69 5.18
CA THR A 93 10.83 0.91 6.22
C THR A 93 9.37 1.32 6.34
N LEU A 94 8.92 2.34 5.61
CA LEU A 94 7.55 2.85 5.65
C LEU A 94 6.78 2.52 4.37
N CYS A 95 5.55 2.05 4.55
CA CYS A 95 4.66 1.54 3.53
C CYS A 95 3.30 2.26 3.55
N VAL A 96 2.77 2.50 2.35
CA VAL A 96 1.39 2.97 2.16
C VAL A 96 0.44 1.91 2.70
N THR A 97 -0.44 2.33 3.60
CA THR A 97 -1.30 1.43 4.37
C THR A 97 -2.72 2.01 4.50
N PRO A 98 -3.66 1.57 3.65
CA PRO A 98 -5.09 1.72 3.88
C PRO A 98 -5.50 1.12 5.23
N GLY A 99 -6.49 1.72 5.88
CA GLY A 99 -6.93 1.27 7.20
C GLY A 99 -7.66 -0.08 7.19
N ALA A 100 -8.24 -0.43 6.05
CA ALA A 100 -9.02 -1.65 5.87
C ALA A 100 -8.83 -2.27 4.48
N VAL A 101 -9.28 -3.51 4.35
CA VAL A 101 -9.49 -4.20 3.07
C VAL A 101 -10.97 -4.49 2.89
N ASN A 102 -11.39 -4.77 1.65
CA ASN A 102 -12.76 -5.13 1.35
C ASN A 102 -12.85 -6.64 1.09
N ILE A 103 -13.66 -7.36 1.88
CA ILE A 103 -13.91 -8.78 1.69
C ILE A 103 -15.03 -8.93 0.68
N TYR A 104 -14.79 -9.71 -0.39
CA TYR A 104 -15.79 -9.99 -1.40
C TYR A 104 -16.70 -11.15 -0.96
N HIS A 105 -18.02 -10.94 -1.05
CA HIS A 105 -19.04 -11.94 -0.75
C HIS A 105 -19.67 -12.46 -2.04
N THR A 106 -20.17 -13.71 -2.02
CA THR A 106 -20.74 -14.39 -3.20
C THR A 106 -21.99 -13.71 -3.77
N ASN A 107 -22.62 -12.81 -3.03
CA ASN A 107 -23.78 -12.02 -3.43
C ASN A 107 -23.41 -10.68 -4.10
N PHE A 108 -22.18 -10.54 -4.62
CA PHE A 108 -21.66 -9.31 -5.24
C PHE A 108 -21.58 -8.11 -4.29
N THR A 109 -21.59 -8.35 -2.97
CA THR A 109 -21.37 -7.30 -1.98
C THR A 109 -19.95 -7.37 -1.42
N SER A 110 -19.46 -6.25 -0.90
CA SER A 110 -18.19 -6.22 -0.19
C SER A 110 -18.38 -5.59 1.19
N THR A 111 -17.67 -6.11 2.19
CA THR A 111 -17.65 -5.53 3.54
C THR A 111 -16.24 -5.13 3.90
N GLN A 112 -16.13 -3.99 4.58
CA GLN A 112 -14.87 -3.54 5.14
C GLN A 112 -14.38 -4.50 6.22
N TYR A 113 -13.08 -4.76 6.27
CA TYR A 113 -12.43 -5.52 7.33
C TYR A 113 -11.11 -4.86 7.75
N PRO A 114 -10.91 -4.59 9.05
CA PRO A 114 -11.88 -4.70 10.15
C PRO A 114 -13.08 -3.74 10.00
N GLU A 115 -14.24 -4.10 10.53
CA GLU A 115 -15.47 -3.31 10.40
C GLU A 115 -15.34 -1.92 11.03
N ASP A 116 -14.76 -1.83 12.24
CA ASP A 116 -14.60 -0.58 12.98
C ASP A 116 -13.29 0.18 12.67
N ALA A 117 -12.57 -0.22 11.62
CA ALA A 117 -11.32 0.45 11.28
C ALA A 117 -11.56 1.82 10.65
N ASP A 118 -10.76 2.81 11.06
CA ASP A 118 -10.61 4.05 10.30
C ASP A 118 -9.99 3.71 8.93
N PRO A 119 -10.72 3.87 7.81
CA PRO A 119 -10.28 3.33 6.52
C PRO A 119 -9.24 4.21 5.81
N ARG A 120 -8.91 5.37 6.39
CA ARG A 120 -7.98 6.34 5.78
C ARG A 120 -6.60 5.74 5.57
N ILE A 121 -5.97 6.15 4.48
CA ILE A 121 -4.62 5.72 4.11
C ILE A 121 -3.61 6.42 5.02
N SER A 122 -2.62 5.66 5.48
CA SER A 122 -1.56 6.14 6.37
C SER A 122 -0.20 5.54 6.00
N LEU A 123 0.87 6.18 6.48
CA LEU A 123 2.23 5.72 6.27
C LEU A 123 2.71 4.98 7.52
N GLN A 124 2.78 3.65 7.43
CA GLN A 124 3.08 2.77 8.57
C GLN A 124 4.34 1.95 8.33
N PRO A 125 4.95 1.35 9.38
CA PRO A 125 6.02 0.38 9.19
C PRO A 125 5.61 -0.75 8.23
N CYS A 126 6.49 -1.06 7.28
CA CYS A 126 6.27 -2.15 6.34
C CYS A 126 6.20 -3.50 7.08
N ALA A 127 5.11 -4.23 6.89
CA ALA A 127 4.97 -5.59 7.38
C ALA A 127 5.95 -6.52 6.62
N THR A 128 6.68 -7.33 7.38
CA THR A 128 7.70 -8.25 6.84
C THR A 128 7.27 -9.72 6.89
N SER A 129 6.10 -10.00 7.48
CA SER A 129 5.54 -11.33 7.67
C SER A 129 4.02 -11.30 7.57
N HIS A 130 3.42 -12.49 7.46
CA HIS A 130 1.98 -12.62 7.34
C HIS A 130 1.24 -11.96 8.51
N SER A 131 0.36 -11.03 8.17
CA SER A 131 -0.46 -10.30 9.11
C SER A 131 -1.60 -9.60 8.35
N LEU A 132 -2.60 -9.12 9.10
CA LEU A 132 -3.58 -8.17 8.55
C LEU A 132 -2.89 -6.92 8.01
N GLU A 133 -1.82 -6.47 8.68
CA GLU A 133 -1.02 -5.34 8.24
C GLU A 133 -0.43 -5.57 6.85
N LEU A 134 0.21 -6.73 6.61
CA LEU A 134 0.71 -7.09 5.28
C LEU A 134 -0.42 -7.14 4.24
N ARG A 135 -1.60 -7.65 4.61
CA ARG A 135 -2.77 -7.71 3.72
C ARG A 135 -3.23 -6.31 3.30
N LYS A 136 -3.24 -5.34 4.22
CA LYS A 136 -3.54 -3.93 3.93
C LYS A 136 -2.43 -3.25 3.11
N GLN A 137 -1.19 -3.73 3.19
CA GLN A 137 -0.06 -3.20 2.44
C GLN A 137 0.19 -3.91 1.10
N TRP A 138 -0.73 -4.79 0.66
CA TRP A 138 -0.53 -5.64 -0.51
C TRP A 138 -1.24 -5.08 -1.76
N PHE A 139 -0.46 -4.42 -2.61
CA PHE A 139 -0.91 -3.78 -3.84
C PHE A 139 -0.52 -4.59 -5.07
N SER A 140 -1.33 -4.51 -6.12
CA SER A 140 -0.91 -4.76 -7.49
C SER A 140 -0.70 -3.43 -8.21
N ASN A 141 0.21 -3.43 -9.18
CA ASN A 141 0.35 -2.38 -10.16
C ASN A 141 -0.10 -2.90 -11.55
N SER A 142 -0.77 -2.05 -12.31
CA SER A 142 -1.07 -2.25 -13.74
C SER A 142 -0.50 -1.10 -14.55
N ALA A 143 0.08 -1.42 -15.70
CA ALA A 143 0.57 -0.40 -16.62
C ALA A 143 -0.61 0.37 -17.22
N THR A 144 -0.46 1.69 -17.32
CA THR A 144 -1.40 2.54 -18.06
C THR A 144 -0.89 2.77 -19.49
N PRO A 145 -1.69 3.34 -20.41
CA PRO A 145 -1.21 3.72 -21.74
C PRO A 145 0.04 4.63 -21.70
N LYS A 146 0.22 5.38 -20.61
CA LYS A 146 1.45 6.12 -20.31
C LYS A 146 2.40 5.25 -19.50
N LYS A 147 3.40 4.67 -20.15
CA LYS A 147 4.34 3.67 -19.57
C LYS A 147 5.08 4.10 -18.29
N CYS A 148 5.10 5.38 -17.93
CA CYS A 148 5.70 5.87 -16.69
C CYS A 148 4.70 6.04 -15.53
N ILE A 149 3.43 5.71 -15.77
CA ILE A 149 2.34 5.78 -14.80
C ILE A 149 1.77 4.39 -14.62
N GLU A 150 1.65 3.98 -13.38
CA GLU A 150 1.07 2.71 -12.98
C GLU A 150 -0.15 2.95 -12.09
N GLN A 151 -1.24 2.24 -12.35
CA GLN A 151 -2.41 2.23 -11.48
C GLN A 151 -2.14 1.29 -10.31
N MET A 152 -2.43 1.75 -9.10
CA MET A 152 -2.24 1.02 -7.86
C MET A 152 -3.58 0.52 -7.34
N THR A 153 -3.70 -0.79 -7.18
CA THR A 153 -4.91 -1.42 -6.62
C THR A 153 -4.54 -2.17 -5.36
N LEU A 154 -5.23 -1.89 -4.25
CA LEU A 154 -5.14 -2.72 -3.06
C LEU A 154 -5.80 -4.06 -3.36
N GLN A 155 -5.04 -5.14 -3.25
CA GLN A 155 -5.50 -6.49 -3.59
C GLN A 155 -5.60 -7.42 -2.40
N GLY A 156 -4.74 -7.29 -1.38
CA GLY A 156 -4.76 -8.18 -0.23
C GLY A 156 -4.71 -9.66 -0.62
N TRP A 157 -5.67 -10.43 -0.11
CA TRP A 157 -5.87 -11.84 -0.42
C TRP A 157 -6.67 -12.05 -1.71
N LYS A 158 -6.61 -13.27 -2.25
CA LYS A 158 -7.41 -13.71 -3.42
C LYS A 158 -8.92 -13.57 -3.21
N THR A 159 -9.38 -13.65 -1.96
CA THR A 159 -10.79 -13.49 -1.55
C THR A 159 -11.21 -12.03 -1.36
N ASP A 160 -10.27 -11.09 -1.47
CA ASP A 160 -10.55 -9.68 -1.26
C ASP A 160 -11.00 -9.05 -2.57
N ALA A 161 -11.96 -8.13 -2.44
CA ALA A 161 -12.36 -7.24 -3.51
C ALA A 161 -11.21 -6.25 -3.79
N PRO A 162 -10.88 -6.00 -5.07
CA PRO A 162 -9.92 -4.96 -5.41
C PRO A 162 -10.43 -3.59 -4.91
N SER A 163 -9.53 -2.78 -4.36
CA SER A 163 -9.83 -1.41 -3.95
C SER A 163 -8.83 -0.44 -4.59
N ASP A 164 -9.28 0.30 -5.58
CA ASP A 164 -8.52 1.26 -6.40
C ASP A 164 -9.19 2.63 -6.46
N THR A 165 -10.48 2.70 -6.13
CA THR A 165 -11.25 3.95 -6.13
C THR A 165 -10.88 4.81 -4.93
N ILE A 166 -10.48 6.04 -5.18
CA ILE A 166 -10.25 7.06 -4.17
C ILE A 166 -11.59 7.65 -3.74
N VAL A 167 -11.87 7.53 -2.44
CA VAL A 167 -12.99 8.20 -1.80
C VAL A 167 -12.44 9.26 -0.88
N MET A 168 -12.77 10.51 -1.18
CA MET A 168 -12.34 11.65 -0.39
C MET A 168 -13.28 11.83 0.80
N SER A 169 -12.75 11.66 2.00
CA SER A 169 -13.46 12.00 3.23
C SER A 169 -13.06 13.40 3.69
N GLU A 170 -13.89 14.05 4.52
CA GLU A 170 -13.56 15.34 5.15
C GLU A 170 -12.20 15.31 5.90
N ASN A 171 -11.72 14.12 6.27
CA ASN A 171 -10.56 13.92 7.13
C ASN A 171 -9.40 13.16 6.48
N GLY A 172 -9.42 12.90 5.17
CA GLY A 172 -8.33 12.24 4.46
C GLY A 172 -8.76 11.38 3.26
N VAL A 173 -7.79 10.67 2.70
CA VAL A 173 -7.98 9.81 1.51
C VAL A 173 -8.27 8.36 1.93
N VAL A 174 -9.25 7.73 1.30
CA VAL A 174 -9.65 6.32 1.53
C VAL A 174 -9.62 5.55 0.20
N LEU A 175 -9.32 4.24 0.23
CA LEU A 175 -9.55 3.33 -0.90
C LEU A 175 -10.86 2.55 -0.71
N GLY A 176 -11.77 2.69 -1.67
CA GLY A 176 -13.03 1.97 -1.73
C GLY A 176 -13.07 0.94 -2.85
N THR A 177 -14.13 0.14 -2.85
CA THR A 177 -14.53 -0.70 -3.99
C THR A 177 -15.48 0.09 -4.88
N HIS A 178 -15.20 0.14 -6.19
CA HIS A 178 -16.04 0.65 -7.29
C HIS A 178 -17.40 1.25 -6.86
N VAL A 179 -17.47 2.57 -6.69
CA VAL A 179 -18.71 3.27 -6.31
C VAL A 179 -19.44 3.69 -7.59
N MET A 180 -20.69 3.25 -7.75
CA MET A 180 -21.49 3.45 -8.98
C MET A 180 -21.97 4.89 -9.25
N ASN A 181 -21.54 5.92 -8.50
CA ASN A 181 -22.06 7.28 -8.66
C ASN A 181 -20.95 8.35 -8.61
N SER A 182 -20.67 8.94 -9.78
CA SER A 182 -19.85 10.14 -10.07
C SER A 182 -18.34 10.08 -9.79
N THR A 183 -17.60 10.86 -10.60
CA THR A 183 -16.13 11.01 -10.76
C THR A 183 -15.28 10.06 -9.93
N ILE A 184 -15.12 8.84 -10.45
CA ILE A 184 -14.24 7.81 -9.89
C ILE A 184 -12.81 8.25 -10.16
N GLN A 185 -12.10 8.68 -9.12
CA GLN A 185 -10.64 8.80 -9.18
C GLN A 185 -10.03 7.46 -8.79
N GLU A 186 -8.97 7.06 -9.48
CA GLU A 186 -8.18 5.88 -9.15
C GLU A 186 -6.80 6.30 -8.61
N LEU A 187 -6.20 5.46 -7.78
CA LEU A 187 -4.85 5.72 -7.25
C LEU A 187 -3.77 5.34 -8.27
N PHE A 188 -2.84 6.25 -8.51
CA PHE A 188 -1.71 6.05 -9.42
C PHE A 188 -0.38 6.36 -8.73
N LEU A 189 0.69 5.80 -9.33
CA LEU A 189 2.08 6.11 -9.04
C LEU A 189 2.77 6.56 -10.34
N GLY A 190 3.41 7.72 -10.33
CA GLY A 190 4.07 8.27 -11.53
C GLY A 190 4.70 9.65 -11.33
N PRO A 191 5.02 10.39 -12.40
CA PRO A 191 5.56 11.75 -12.30
C PRO A 191 4.60 12.72 -11.56
N SER A 192 5.13 13.84 -11.04
CA SER A 192 4.34 14.84 -10.30
C SER A 192 3.23 15.46 -11.13
N ASP A 193 3.44 15.56 -12.44
CA ASP A 193 2.50 16.15 -13.39
C ASP A 193 1.53 15.09 -13.93
N GLY A 194 1.57 13.86 -13.38
CA GLY A 194 0.78 12.69 -13.73
C GLY A 194 0.59 12.52 -15.23
N PHE A 195 -0.67 12.41 -15.67
CA PHE A 195 -1.04 12.25 -17.06
C PHE A 195 -0.78 13.47 -17.97
N ASN A 196 -0.33 14.62 -17.46
CA ASN A 196 0.14 15.71 -18.32
C ASN A 196 1.60 15.53 -18.74
N ASN A 197 2.34 14.64 -18.09
CA ASN A 197 3.73 14.37 -18.41
C ASN A 197 3.87 13.58 -19.73
N THR A 198 4.84 13.97 -20.56
CA THR A 198 5.34 13.13 -21.66
C THR A 198 6.40 12.21 -21.08
N CYS A 199 6.03 10.95 -20.82
CA CYS A 199 6.97 9.91 -20.41
C CYS A 199 8.09 9.81 -21.46
N ALA A 200 9.26 10.38 -21.17
CA ALA A 200 10.46 10.31 -22.00
C ALA A 200 11.23 9.01 -21.78
#